data_AF-A0A2S9FU31-F1
#
_entry.id   AF-A0A2S9FU31-F1
#
_cell.length_a   1.000
_cell.length_b   1.000
_cell.length_c   1.000
_cell.angle_alpha   90.00
_cell.angle_beta   90.00
_cell.angle_gamma   90.00
#
_symmetry.space_group_name_H-M   'P 1'
#
loop_
_entity.id
_entity.type
_entity.pdbx_description
1 polymer ?
#
loop_
_entity_poly.entity_id
_entity_poly.type
_entity_poly.pdbx_seq_one_letter_code
_entity_poly.pdbx_strand_id
1 'polypeptide(L)'
;PPAGDQFGEAAEGVEAAVKMRGVPGRSAAWIVIDVRDLAALHVALLEPGRGSRRYMAGGQRVSVDRLATMIGDAAGHSIGAIPVPDVA
;
A
#
# COMPACT_ATOMS: atom_id res chain seq x y z
N PRO A 1 -9.01 -2.91 -1.47
CA PRO A 1 -9.72 -3.97 -0.71
C PRO A 1 -9.94 -5.20 -1.60
N PRO A 2 -9.89 -6.41 -1.03
CA PRO A 2 -10.23 -7.61 -1.79
C PRO A 2 -11.71 -7.58 -2.21
N ALA A 3 -12.00 -8.14 -3.38
CA ALA A 3 -13.36 -8.33 -3.88
C ALA A 3 -13.69 -9.83 -3.79
N GLY A 4 -14.27 -10.25 -2.66
CA GLY A 4 -14.34 -11.67 -2.32
C GLY A 4 -12.93 -12.23 -2.09
N ASP A 5 -12.60 -13.32 -2.77
CA ASP A 5 -11.29 -13.97 -2.67
C ASP A 5 -10.22 -13.33 -3.57
N GLN A 6 -10.60 -12.35 -4.40
CA GLN A 6 -9.67 -11.69 -5.32
C GLN A 6 -8.90 -10.59 -4.59
N PHE A 7 -7.58 -10.73 -4.55
CA PHE A 7 -6.70 -9.64 -4.19
C PHE A 7 -6.73 -8.54 -5.27
N GLY A 8 -6.54 -7.29 -4.83
CA GLY A 8 -6.16 -6.23 -5.76
C GLY A 8 -4.67 -6.30 -6.05
N GLU A 9 -4.23 -5.74 -7.18
CA GLU A 9 -2.83 -5.75 -7.63
C GLU A 9 -1.82 -5.41 -6.52
N ALA A 10 -2.04 -4.33 -5.77
CA ALA A 10 -1.15 -3.96 -4.67
C ALA A 10 -1.06 -5.04 -3.56
N ALA A 11 -2.15 -5.77 -3.30
CA ALA A 11 -2.17 -6.85 -2.31
C ALA A 11 -1.44 -8.11 -2.81
N GLU A 12 -1.45 -8.38 -4.13
CA GLU A 12 -0.59 -9.43 -4.72
C GLU A 12 0.89 -9.11 -4.50
N GLY A 13 1.28 -7.84 -4.65
CA GLY A 13 2.63 -7.38 -4.34
C GLY A 13 3.02 -7.58 -2.86
N VAL A 14 2.10 -7.28 -1.93
CA VAL A 14 2.31 -7.54 -0.49
C VAL A 14 2.42 -9.04 -0.20
N GLU A 15 1.55 -9.85 -0.79
CA GLU A 15 1.57 -11.31 -0.60
C GLU A 15 2.90 -11.90 -1.11
N ALA A 16 3.37 -11.46 -2.28
CA ALA A 16 4.66 -11.86 -2.81
C ALA A 16 5.80 -11.49 -1.85
N ALA A 17 5.79 -10.27 -1.29
CA ALA A 17 6.80 -9.83 -0.33
C ALA A 17 6.82 -10.68 0.95
N VAL A 18 5.64 -11.07 1.45
CA VAL A 18 5.51 -11.98 2.60
C VAL A 18 6.11 -13.36 2.27
N LYS A 19 5.72 -13.95 1.14
CA LYS A 19 6.19 -15.27 0.68
C LYS A 19 7.70 -15.30 0.47
N MET A 20 8.26 -14.26 -0.14
CA MET A 20 9.70 -14.13 -0.40
C MET A 20 10.51 -13.69 0.82
N ARG A 21 9.84 -13.23 1.89
CA ARG A 21 10.44 -12.54 3.04
C ARG A 21 11.31 -11.35 2.63
N GLY A 22 10.92 -10.66 1.56
CA GLY A 22 11.70 -9.57 0.99
C GLY A 22 10.89 -8.59 0.17
N VAL A 23 11.21 -7.29 0.28
CA VAL A 23 10.68 -6.23 -0.57
C VAL A 23 11.82 -5.67 -1.42
N PRO A 24 11.83 -5.87 -2.76
CA PRO A 24 12.84 -5.28 -3.61
C PRO A 24 12.63 -3.77 -3.75
N GLY A 25 13.72 -3.00 -3.72
CA GLY A 25 13.60 -1.56 -3.92
C GLY A 25 14.93 -0.81 -3.96
N ARG A 26 14.89 0.37 -4.58
CA ARG A 26 15.96 1.39 -4.57
C ARG A 26 15.69 2.41 -3.45
N SER A 27 15.83 3.71 -3.73
CA SER A 27 15.21 4.84 -3.01
C SER A 27 13.68 4.95 -3.22
N ALA A 28 13.07 3.87 -3.72
CA ALA A 28 11.64 3.77 -3.99
C ALA A 28 10.81 3.86 -2.70
N ALA A 29 9.56 4.25 -2.86
CA ALA A 29 8.60 4.31 -1.78
C ALA A 29 7.21 3.99 -2.31
N TRP A 30 6.39 3.39 -1.47
CA TRP A 30 4.99 3.14 -1.77
C TRP A 30 4.14 4.28 -1.25
N ILE A 31 3.08 4.62 -1.97
CA ILE A 31 2.04 5.48 -1.46
C ILE A 31 0.99 4.57 -0.81
N VAL A 32 0.87 4.65 0.51
CA VAL A 32 -0.02 3.80 1.29
C VAL A 32 -1.06 4.68 1.97
N ILE A 33 -2.34 4.34 1.82
CA ILE A 33 -3.45 5.02 2.50
C ILE A 33 -4.10 4.09 3.52
N ASP A 34 -4.54 4.65 4.64
CA ASP A 34 -5.37 3.93 5.60
C ASP A 34 -6.76 3.67 5.02
N VAL A 35 -7.27 2.46 5.19
CA VAL A 35 -8.60 2.08 4.67
C VAL A 35 -9.74 2.89 5.30
N ARG A 36 -9.55 3.42 6.51
CA ARG A 36 -10.53 4.28 7.19
C ARG A 36 -10.65 5.63 6.50
N ASP A 37 -9.54 6.20 6.04
CA ASP A 37 -9.54 7.43 5.25
C ASP A 37 -10.22 7.20 3.90
N LEU A 38 -9.98 6.02 3.30
CA LEU A 38 -10.69 5.62 2.09
C LEU A 38 -12.21 5.47 2.33
N ALA A 39 -12.64 4.94 3.46
CA ALA A 39 -14.06 4.86 3.81
C ALA A 39 -14.68 6.26 3.97
N ALA A 40 -13.98 7.19 4.64
CA ALA A 40 -14.42 8.58 4.76
C ALA A 40 -14.54 9.26 3.38
N LEU A 41 -13.61 8.97 2.47
CA LEU A 41 -13.64 9.48 1.09
C LEU A 41 -14.82 8.92 0.30
N HIS A 42 -15.16 7.63 0.47
CA HIS A 42 -16.36 7.05 -0.15
C HIS A 42 -17.65 7.73 0.35
N VAL A 43 -17.76 8.02 1.64
CA VAL A 43 -18.91 8.76 2.19
C VAL A 43 -18.98 10.16 1.57
N ALA A 44 -17.86 10.89 1.54
CA ALA A 44 -17.81 12.24 0.98
C ALA A 44 -18.14 12.30 -0.53
N LEU A 45 -17.84 11.23 -1.28
CA LEU A 45 -18.20 11.08 -2.69
C LEU A 45 -19.70 10.94 -2.92
N LEU A 46 -20.41 10.29 -1.98
CA LEU A 46 -21.82 9.92 -2.13
C LEU A 46 -22.77 10.90 -1.43
N GLU A 47 -22.25 11.86 -0.66
CA GLU A 47 -23.04 12.87 0.03
C GLU A 47 -23.87 13.72 -0.96
N PRO A 48 -25.22 13.72 -0.85
CA PRO A 48 -26.08 14.48 -1.74
C PRO A 48 -25.84 16.00 -1.70
N GLY A 49 -26.23 16.70 -2.78
CA GLY A 49 -26.18 18.16 -2.84
C GLY A 49 -24.77 18.76 -2.95
N ARG A 50 -23.73 17.93 -3.11
CA ARG A 50 -22.33 18.37 -3.15
C ARG A 50 -21.80 18.61 -4.57
N GLY A 51 -22.49 18.14 -5.61
CA GLY A 51 -22.08 18.29 -7.01
C GLY A 51 -20.85 17.45 -7.38
N SER A 52 -20.39 17.54 -8.63
CA SER A 52 -19.22 16.79 -9.10
C SER A 52 -17.92 17.34 -8.48
N ARG A 53 -17.09 16.45 -7.95
CA ARG A 53 -15.84 16.79 -7.25
C ARG A 53 -14.74 15.78 -7.53
N ARG A 54 -13.51 16.24 -7.47
CA ARG A 54 -12.32 15.37 -7.49
C ARG A 54 -11.84 15.19 -6.05
N TYR A 55 -11.59 13.95 -5.67
CA TYR A 55 -11.00 13.59 -4.39
C TYR A 55 -9.69 12.86 -4.65
N MET A 56 -8.68 13.12 -3.83
CA MET A 56 -7.39 12.46 -3.91
C MET A 56 -7.19 11.59 -2.68
N ALA A 57 -7.10 10.27 -2.90
CA ALA A 57 -6.72 9.29 -1.89
C ALA A 57 -5.18 9.14 -1.89
N GLY A 58 -4.48 10.22 -1.54
CA GLY A 58 -3.04 10.35 -1.77
C GLY A 58 -2.14 9.62 -0.75
N GLY A 59 -2.68 9.12 0.36
CA GLY A 59 -1.93 8.34 1.35
C GLY A 59 -0.67 9.03 1.90
N GLN A 60 0.28 8.21 2.33
CA GLN A 60 1.59 8.60 2.84
C GLN A 60 2.70 7.89 2.05
N ARG A 61 3.82 8.58 1.84
CA ARG A 61 5.02 7.98 1.24
C ARG A 61 5.74 7.12 2.28
N VAL A 62 5.79 5.82 2.04
CA VAL A 62 6.44 4.82 2.90
C VAL A 62 7.67 4.28 2.18
N SER A 63 8.86 4.48 2.74
CA SER A 63 10.10 3.92 2.20
C SER A 63 10.10 2.39 2.25
N VAL A 64 10.90 1.75 1.40
CA VAL A 64 10.94 0.28 1.30
C VAL A 64 11.37 -0.40 2.60
N ASP A 65 12.33 0.17 3.33
CA ASP A 65 12.75 -0.31 4.66
C ASP A 65 11.61 -0.24 5.68
N ARG A 66 10.86 0.85 5.67
CA ARG A 66 9.71 1.04 6.54
C ARG A 66 8.58 0.09 6.15
N LEU A 67 8.35 -0.09 4.86
CA LEU A 67 7.35 -1.02 4.33
C LEU A 67 7.67 -2.46 4.73
N ALA A 68 8.92 -2.90 4.57
CA ALA A 68 9.36 -4.22 5.00
C ALA A 68 9.12 -4.45 6.50
N THR A 69 9.39 -3.44 7.33
CA THR A 69 9.08 -3.48 8.77
C THR A 69 7.58 -3.64 9.02
N MET A 70 6.75 -2.80 8.39
CA MET A 70 5.29 -2.84 8.57
C MET A 70 4.68 -4.17 8.14
N ILE A 71 5.10 -4.72 7.00
CA ILE A 71 4.62 -6.03 6.53
C ILE A 71 5.10 -7.13 7.46
N GLY A 72 6.36 -7.09 7.91
CA GLY A 72 6.93 -8.09 8.82
C GLY A 72 6.23 -8.12 10.18
N ASP A 73 5.94 -6.94 10.74
CA ASP A 73 5.18 -6.79 11.98
C ASP A 73 3.76 -7.40 11.83
N ALA A 74 3.10 -7.14 10.71
CA ALA A 74 1.77 -7.68 10.43
C ALA A 74 1.77 -9.19 10.15
N ALA A 75 2.83 -9.72 9.52
CA ALA A 75 2.96 -11.14 9.19
C ALA A 75 3.55 -11.99 10.34
N GLY A 76 4.05 -11.36 11.40
CA GLY A 76 4.66 -12.04 12.54
C GLY A 76 6.04 -12.64 12.26
N HIS A 77 6.73 -12.18 11.22
CA HIS A 77 8.09 -12.62 10.90
C HIS A 77 8.89 -11.54 10.17
N SER A 78 10.21 -11.57 10.30
CA SER A 78 11.08 -10.59 9.64
C SER A 78 10.99 -10.64 8.12
N ILE A 79 11.00 -9.46 7.49
CA ILE A 79 11.04 -9.23 6.05
C ILE A 79 12.18 -8.24 5.77
N GLY A 80 13.01 -8.54 4.78
CA GLY A 80 14.15 -7.70 4.41
C GLY A 80 13.83 -6.70 3.30
N ALA A 81 14.42 -5.51 3.34
CA ALA A 81 14.52 -4.67 2.14
C ALA A 81 15.67 -5.17 1.26
N ILE A 82 15.38 -5.54 0.02
CA ILE A 82 16.38 -6.07 -0.93
C ILE A 82 16.82 -4.92 -1.84
N PRO A 83 18.09 -4.47 -1.75
CA PRO A 83 18.58 -3.38 -2.58
C PRO A 83 18.62 -3.81 -4.04
N VAL A 84 18.00 -3.01 -4.90
CA VAL A 84 18.11 -3.15 -6.36
C VAL A 84 19.11 -2.10 -6.86
N PRO A 85 20.14 -2.46 -7.66
CA PRO A 85 21.09 -1.49 -8.19
C PRO A 85 20.42 -0.37 -8.99
N ASP A 86 21.02 0.83 -8.92
CA ASP A 86 20.55 2.06 -9.59
C ASP A 86 21.53 2.53 -10.67
N VAL A 87 22.07 1.58 -11.44
CA VAL A 87 22.94 1.88 -12.58
C VAL A 87 22.10 1.88 -13.86
N ALA A 88 21.88 3.08 -14.40
CA ALA A 88 21.43 3.31 -15.76
C ALA A 88 22.64 3.62 -16.65
#